data_AF-A0A9E7R231-F1
#
_entry.id   AF-A0A9E7R231-F1
#
_cell.length_a   1.000
_cell.length_b   1.000
_cell.length_c   1.000
_cell.angle_alpha   90.00
_cell.angle_beta   90.00
_cell.angle_gamma   90.00
#
_symmetry.space_group_name_H-M   'P 1'
#
loop_
_entity.id
_entity.type
_entity.pdbx_description
1 polymer ?
#
loop_
_entity_poly.entity_id
_entity_poly.type
_entity_poly.pdbx_seq_one_letter_code
_entity_poly.pdbx_strand_id
1 'polypeptide(L)'
;MIDPRRPTSVPAALRSVGRYVASGLLQVEHSLRSAGAAFVDRWPALTTLLVSTWYGYTHLYCWGTGVKNSLVHPAGIDPFEIQRVPLDPPIPWLDLTPSGPVTSQFSRSKFKYAGRVMDGDWDQHTVPFQETAVYRGFKAHFERSVDWAETEFFADVMDRIDDGNPMWGCRSRAAFERRCERIDELYASIEAHGYRIQAELAGDEVDDPLAAQRVPSARHTIHDEMTVLIGRDGEYIFVDGRDRLAIVLLLDLPSVPVWVLARHERWQRLRDAVASGRVEQCDLPPRLRDHPDLST
;
A
#
# COMPACT_ATOMS: atom_id res chain seq x y z
N MET A 1 -5.34 40.29 -30.02
CA MET A 1 -6.72 39.95 -29.63
C MET A 1 -6.94 38.48 -30.00
N ILE A 2 -6.65 37.57 -29.06
CA ILE A 2 -6.65 36.11 -29.27
C ILE A 2 -7.70 35.53 -28.33
N ASP A 3 -8.66 34.79 -28.90
CA ASP A 3 -9.81 34.16 -28.25
C ASP A 3 -9.38 32.95 -27.40
N PRO A 4 -9.73 32.86 -26.09
CA PRO A 4 -9.26 31.82 -25.19
C PRO A 4 -10.17 30.58 -25.08
N ARG A 5 -11.11 30.31 -26.00
CA ARG A 5 -12.03 29.15 -25.89
C ARG A 5 -11.88 28.06 -26.96
N ARG A 6 -10.70 27.45 -27.07
CA ARG A 6 -10.58 26.13 -27.76
C ARG A 6 -9.83 25.12 -26.88
N PRO A 7 -10.47 24.02 -26.44
CA PRO A 7 -9.73 22.91 -25.84
C PRO A 7 -8.87 22.26 -26.93
N THR A 8 -7.58 22.09 -26.63
CA THR A 8 -6.64 21.31 -27.44
C THR A 8 -7.10 19.86 -27.47
N SER A 9 -7.71 19.45 -28.59
CA SER A 9 -8.18 18.09 -28.78
C SER A 9 -6.98 17.15 -28.94
N VAL A 10 -6.72 16.29 -27.94
CA VAL A 10 -5.78 15.17 -28.07
C VAL A 10 -6.14 14.34 -29.31
N PRO A 11 -5.20 14.09 -30.26
CA PRO A 11 -5.46 13.41 -31.52
C PRO A 11 -6.15 12.05 -31.31
N ALA A 12 -7.17 11.76 -32.11
CA ALA A 12 -7.97 10.53 -32.01
C ALA A 12 -7.13 9.23 -32.12
N ALA A 13 -6.01 9.28 -32.84
CA ALA A 13 -5.07 8.18 -32.99
C ALA A 13 -4.30 7.84 -31.69
N LEU A 14 -3.96 8.82 -30.85
CA LEU A 14 -3.33 8.57 -29.55
C LEU A 14 -4.32 7.97 -28.54
N ARG A 15 -5.61 8.31 -28.67
CA ARG A 15 -6.69 7.70 -27.86
C ARG A 15 -7.04 6.28 -28.28
N SER A 16 -6.84 5.89 -29.55
CA SER A 16 -7.08 4.52 -30.01
C SER A 16 -5.91 3.61 -29.64
N VAL A 17 -4.66 4.02 -29.89
CA VAL A 17 -3.46 3.26 -29.51
C VAL A 17 -3.39 3.06 -27.99
N GLY A 18 -3.66 4.11 -27.21
CA GLY A 18 -3.73 4.00 -25.74
C GLY A 18 -4.83 3.04 -25.24
N ARG A 19 -5.95 2.92 -25.97
CA ARG A 19 -7.03 1.97 -25.64
C ARG A 19 -6.67 0.53 -25.99
N TYR A 20 -5.98 0.28 -27.11
CA TYR A 20 -5.53 -1.06 -27.51
C TYR A 20 -4.39 -1.59 -26.64
N VAL A 21 -3.43 -0.72 -26.27
CA VAL A 21 -2.36 -1.08 -25.33
C VAL A 21 -2.95 -1.30 -23.94
N ALA A 22 -3.87 -0.45 -23.47
CA ALA A 22 -4.57 -0.67 -22.20
C ALA A 22 -5.42 -1.94 -22.20
N SER A 23 -6.13 -2.28 -23.28
CA SER A 23 -6.92 -3.51 -23.36
C SER A 23 -6.05 -4.76 -23.38
N GLY A 24 -4.92 -4.74 -24.11
CA GLY A 24 -3.94 -5.82 -24.10
C GLY A 24 -3.32 -6.02 -22.72
N LEU A 25 -2.97 -4.94 -22.03
CA LEU A 25 -2.43 -4.98 -20.67
C LEU A 25 -3.46 -5.42 -19.62
N LEU A 26 -4.73 -5.05 -19.78
CA LEU A 26 -5.82 -5.54 -18.93
C LEU A 26 -6.09 -7.02 -19.13
N GLN A 27 -5.96 -7.52 -20.36
CA GLN A 27 -6.12 -8.94 -20.67
C GLN A 27 -4.95 -9.77 -20.13
N VAL A 28 -3.73 -9.20 -20.12
CA VAL A 28 -2.56 -9.76 -19.43
C VAL A 28 -2.73 -9.71 -17.90
N GLU A 29 -3.23 -8.60 -17.33
CA GLU A 29 -3.54 -8.46 -15.90
C GLU A 29 -4.56 -9.51 -15.43
N HIS A 30 -5.61 -9.73 -16.22
CA HIS A 30 -6.61 -10.78 -15.95
C HIS A 30 -6.00 -12.18 -16.06
N SER A 31 -5.25 -12.45 -17.14
CA SER A 31 -4.64 -13.77 -17.38
C SER A 31 -3.57 -14.13 -16.34
N LEU A 32 -2.74 -13.17 -15.91
CA LEU A 32 -1.77 -13.36 -14.83
C LEU A 32 -2.44 -13.62 -13.49
N ARG A 33 -3.56 -12.94 -13.19
CA ARG A 33 -4.34 -13.15 -11.96
C ARG A 33 -5.08 -14.48 -11.94
N SER A 34 -5.68 -14.88 -13.06
CA SER A 34 -6.52 -16.08 -13.13
C SER A 34 -5.73 -17.37 -13.37
N ALA A 35 -4.59 -17.29 -14.09
CA ALA A 35 -3.76 -18.45 -14.41
C ALA A 35 -2.47 -18.56 -13.57
N GLY A 36 -2.19 -17.57 -12.73
CA GLY A 36 -0.87 -17.34 -12.09
C GLY A 36 -0.22 -18.57 -11.48
N ALA A 37 -0.82 -19.23 -10.48
CA ALA A 37 -0.16 -20.33 -9.78
C ALA A 37 0.14 -21.53 -10.70
N ALA A 38 -0.84 -22.00 -11.47
CA ALA A 38 -0.69 -23.15 -12.35
C ALA A 38 0.18 -22.87 -13.59
N PHE A 39 0.22 -21.63 -14.06
CA PHE A 39 1.08 -21.20 -15.17
C PHE A 39 2.54 -21.05 -14.72
N VAL A 40 2.76 -20.48 -13.53
CA VAL A 40 4.08 -20.31 -12.92
C VAL A 40 4.74 -21.66 -12.66
N ASP A 41 3.99 -22.64 -12.13
CA ASP A 41 4.49 -23.99 -11.88
C ASP A 41 4.85 -24.73 -13.19
N ARG A 42 4.16 -24.41 -14.28
CA ARG A 42 4.32 -25.12 -15.57
C ARG A 42 5.42 -24.54 -16.45
N TRP A 43 5.77 -23.25 -16.29
CA TRP A 43 6.77 -22.57 -17.11
C TRP A 43 7.64 -21.58 -16.31
N PRO A 44 8.54 -22.06 -15.43
CA PRO A 44 9.34 -21.20 -14.54
C PRO A 44 10.16 -20.12 -15.26
N ALA A 45 10.68 -20.43 -16.46
CA ALA A 45 11.46 -19.49 -17.26
C ALA A 45 10.64 -18.29 -17.79
N LEU A 46 9.33 -18.48 -18.03
CA LEU A 46 8.42 -17.40 -18.43
C LEU A 46 7.99 -16.54 -17.24
N THR A 47 7.99 -17.11 -16.03
CA THR A 47 7.66 -16.40 -14.80
C THR A 47 8.54 -15.18 -14.59
N THR A 48 9.86 -15.32 -14.69
CA THR A 48 10.79 -14.20 -14.49
C THR A 48 10.54 -13.07 -15.48
N LEU A 49 10.30 -13.41 -16.76
CA LEU A 49 10.00 -12.42 -17.78
C LEU A 49 8.68 -11.70 -17.49
N LEU A 50 7.61 -12.45 -17.19
CA LEU A 50 6.29 -11.89 -16.91
C LEU A 50 6.28 -10.99 -15.67
N VAL A 51 6.94 -11.44 -14.60
CA VAL A 51 7.13 -10.65 -13.38
C VAL A 51 7.91 -9.37 -13.69
N SER A 52 8.98 -9.45 -14.48
CA SER A 52 9.75 -8.27 -14.92
C SER A 52 8.90 -7.29 -15.73
N THR A 53 8.10 -7.80 -16.68
CA THR A 53 7.22 -6.98 -17.51
C THR A 53 6.11 -6.33 -16.68
N TRP A 54 5.52 -7.07 -15.74
CA TRP A 54 4.55 -6.54 -14.79
C TRP A 54 5.16 -5.38 -13.97
N TYR A 55 6.35 -5.58 -13.41
CA TYR A 55 7.03 -4.51 -12.67
C TYR A 55 7.31 -3.29 -13.55
N GLY A 56 7.86 -3.47 -14.75
CA GLY A 56 8.08 -2.37 -15.69
C GLY A 56 6.81 -1.60 -16.01
N TYR A 57 5.68 -2.29 -16.19
CA TYR A 57 4.37 -1.67 -16.39
C TYR A 57 3.91 -0.88 -15.17
N THR A 58 3.96 -1.45 -13.96
CA THR A 58 3.55 -0.77 -12.73
C THR A 58 4.39 0.50 -12.49
N HIS A 59 5.70 0.42 -12.69
CA HIS A 59 6.60 1.56 -12.54
C HIS A 59 6.28 2.66 -13.55
N LEU A 60 6.12 2.31 -14.83
CA LEU A 60 5.77 3.27 -15.88
C LEU A 60 4.41 3.94 -15.62
N TYR A 61 3.42 3.18 -15.11
CA TYR A 61 2.12 3.72 -14.74
C TYR A 61 2.21 4.75 -13.61
N CYS A 62 2.94 4.41 -12.54
CA CYS A 62 3.15 5.30 -11.40
C CYS A 62 3.92 6.55 -11.84
N TRP A 63 5.05 6.38 -12.56
CA TRP A 63 5.83 7.48 -13.12
C TRP A 63 4.98 8.43 -13.97
N GLY A 64 4.14 7.91 -14.87
CA GLY A 64 3.24 8.72 -15.69
C GLY A 64 2.19 9.47 -14.85
N THR A 65 1.77 8.91 -13.72
CA THR A 65 0.89 9.59 -12.76
C THR A 65 1.63 10.76 -12.10
N GLY A 66 2.88 10.56 -11.68
CA GLY A 66 3.73 11.63 -11.14
C GLY A 66 3.94 12.78 -12.13
N VAL A 67 4.24 12.47 -13.39
CA VAL A 67 4.36 13.47 -14.47
C VAL A 67 3.05 14.24 -14.67
N LYS A 68 1.90 13.56 -14.61
CA LYS A 68 0.61 14.26 -14.70
C LYS A 68 0.41 15.20 -13.51
N ASN A 69 0.75 14.76 -12.31
CA ASN A 69 0.56 15.56 -11.10
C ASN A 69 1.44 16.80 -11.08
N SER A 70 2.69 16.72 -11.51
CA SER A 70 3.60 17.88 -11.54
C SER A 70 3.14 19.00 -12.48
N LEU A 71 2.24 18.69 -13.42
CA LEU A 71 1.61 19.68 -14.30
C LEU A 71 0.37 20.35 -13.66
N VAL A 72 -0.20 19.75 -12.62
CA VAL A 72 -1.48 20.18 -12.02
C VAL A 72 -1.27 20.78 -10.64
N HIS A 73 -0.38 20.19 -9.85
CA HIS A 73 -0.18 20.49 -8.44
C HIS A 73 1.17 21.19 -8.24
N PRO A 74 1.18 22.43 -7.72
CA PRO A 74 2.42 23.10 -7.31
C PRO A 74 3.18 22.33 -6.23
N ALA A 75 2.46 21.69 -5.29
CA ALA A 75 3.10 20.77 -4.36
C ALA A 75 3.32 19.43 -5.05
N GLY A 76 4.59 19.03 -5.16
CA GLY A 76 4.99 17.78 -5.81
C GLY A 76 4.26 16.57 -5.22
N ILE A 77 3.99 15.59 -6.08
CA ILE A 77 3.45 14.29 -5.67
C ILE A 77 4.36 13.24 -6.28
N ASP A 78 5.24 12.65 -5.47
CA ASP A 78 6.04 11.50 -5.88
C ASP A 78 5.23 10.21 -5.64
N PRO A 79 4.89 9.44 -6.68
CA PRO A 79 4.19 8.16 -6.54
C PRO A 79 4.96 7.08 -5.79
N PHE A 80 6.28 7.24 -5.59
CA PHE A 80 7.14 6.28 -4.90
C PHE A 80 7.58 6.80 -3.52
N GLU A 81 6.93 7.84 -3.02
CA GLU A 81 7.33 8.51 -1.79
C GLU A 81 7.18 7.63 -0.55
N ILE A 82 8.30 7.43 0.14
CA ILE A 82 8.33 6.81 1.47
C ILE A 82 8.47 7.93 2.50
N GLN A 83 7.52 8.01 3.43
CA GLN A 83 7.56 8.94 4.55
C GLN A 83 7.73 8.18 5.86
N ARG A 84 8.50 8.72 6.80
CA ARG A 84 8.55 8.19 8.16
C ARG A 84 7.44 8.84 8.98
N VAL A 85 6.53 8.02 9.49
CA VAL A 85 5.32 8.46 10.17
C VAL A 85 5.36 8.01 11.63
N PRO A 86 5.07 8.91 12.59
CA PRO A 86 4.98 8.54 14.00
C PRO A 86 3.82 7.58 14.25
N LEU A 87 4.00 6.64 15.18
CA LEU A 87 2.98 5.70 15.58
C LEU A 87 2.32 6.17 16.88
N ASP A 88 1.25 6.95 16.76
CA ASP A 88 0.45 7.46 17.88
C ASP A 88 -0.93 6.78 17.94
N PRO A 89 -1.12 5.74 18.76
CA PRO A 89 -2.41 5.08 18.96
C PRO A 89 -3.55 6.04 19.38
N PRO A 90 -4.80 5.80 18.94
CA PRO A 90 -5.24 4.72 18.04
C PRO A 90 -4.81 4.96 16.59
N ILE A 91 -4.36 3.91 15.91
CA ILE A 91 -3.93 4.02 14.51
C ILE A 91 -5.16 3.90 13.59
N PRO A 92 -5.47 4.90 12.75
CA PRO A 92 -6.58 4.81 11.82
C PRO A 92 -6.32 3.72 10.77
N TRP A 93 -7.22 2.74 10.70
CA TRP A 93 -7.18 1.65 9.72
C TRP A 93 -8.38 1.71 8.79
N LEU A 94 -8.13 1.65 7.48
CA LEU A 94 -9.17 1.57 6.46
C LEU A 94 -9.15 0.20 5.80
N ASP A 95 -10.21 -0.57 6.03
CA ASP A 95 -10.29 -1.91 5.46
C ASP A 95 -10.71 -1.89 3.98
N LEU A 96 -9.74 -2.12 3.10
CA LEU A 96 -9.94 -2.20 1.65
C LEU A 96 -10.40 -3.60 1.19
N THR A 97 -10.82 -4.47 2.09
CA THR A 97 -11.39 -5.78 1.70
C THR A 97 -12.67 -5.58 0.88
N PRO A 98 -13.07 -6.58 0.06
CA PRO A 98 -14.30 -6.49 -0.73
C PRO A 98 -15.58 -6.27 0.10
N SER A 99 -15.55 -6.59 1.39
CA SER A 99 -16.64 -6.39 2.35
C SER A 99 -16.59 -5.03 3.08
N GLY A 100 -15.56 -4.22 2.84
CA GLY A 100 -15.34 -2.94 3.51
C GLY A 100 -16.33 -1.83 3.07
N PRO A 101 -16.45 -0.76 3.88
CA PRO A 101 -17.39 0.33 3.60
C PRO A 101 -17.02 1.18 2.36
N VAL A 102 -15.76 1.13 1.92
CA VAL A 102 -15.20 1.98 0.85
C VAL A 102 -14.77 1.22 -0.40
N THR A 103 -15.15 -0.06 -0.53
CA THR A 103 -14.69 -0.97 -1.60
C THR A 103 -14.91 -0.44 -3.01
N SER A 104 -15.99 0.31 -3.25
CA SER A 104 -16.29 0.87 -4.57
C SER A 104 -15.21 1.87 -5.04
N GLN A 105 -14.65 2.65 -4.12
CA GLN A 105 -13.62 3.66 -4.40
C GLN A 105 -12.23 3.02 -4.59
N PHE A 106 -11.97 1.92 -3.88
CA PHE A 106 -10.69 1.18 -3.90
C PHE A 106 -10.75 -0.19 -4.62
N SER A 107 -11.49 -0.27 -5.72
CA SER A 107 -11.71 -1.52 -6.47
C SER A 107 -10.54 -1.96 -7.38
N ARG A 108 -9.47 -1.17 -7.49
CA ARG A 108 -8.34 -1.44 -8.40
C ARG A 108 -7.11 -1.97 -7.67
N SER A 109 -6.12 -2.43 -8.43
CA SER A 109 -4.79 -2.78 -7.92
C SER A 109 -4.12 -1.59 -7.23
N LYS A 110 -3.48 -1.82 -6.07
CA LYS A 110 -2.84 -0.79 -5.22
C LYS A 110 -2.05 0.25 -6.02
N PHE A 111 -1.13 -0.17 -6.90
CA PHE A 111 -0.28 0.76 -7.69
C PHE A 111 -1.07 1.76 -8.55
N LYS A 112 -2.33 1.49 -8.90
CA LYS A 112 -3.16 2.43 -9.66
C LYS A 112 -3.59 3.64 -8.84
N TYR A 113 -3.44 3.57 -7.52
CA TYR A 113 -3.69 4.64 -6.59
C TYR A 113 -2.42 5.44 -6.24
N ALA A 114 -1.23 4.91 -6.50
CA ALA A 114 0.04 5.57 -6.20
C ALA A 114 0.12 6.99 -6.77
N GLY A 115 0.35 7.97 -5.89
CA GLY A 115 0.38 9.38 -6.22
C GLY A 115 -0.99 9.95 -6.61
N ARG A 116 -2.11 9.30 -6.35
CA ARG A 116 -3.42 9.85 -6.72
C ARG A 116 -3.92 10.88 -5.71
N VAL A 117 -4.62 11.87 -6.24
CA VAL A 117 -5.49 12.76 -5.47
C VAL A 117 -6.93 12.27 -5.65
N MET A 118 -7.61 12.04 -4.53
CA MET A 118 -8.95 11.46 -4.49
C MET A 118 -9.89 12.34 -3.66
N ASP A 119 -11.11 12.54 -4.14
CA ASP A 119 -12.18 13.23 -3.42
C ASP A 119 -13.17 12.21 -2.83
N GLY A 120 -14.12 12.68 -2.03
CA GLY A 120 -15.16 11.87 -1.39
C GLY A 120 -14.84 11.51 0.07
N ASP A 121 -15.75 10.78 0.71
CA ASP A 121 -15.71 10.55 2.15
C ASP A 121 -15.01 9.26 2.59
N TRP A 122 -14.04 8.80 1.79
CA TRP A 122 -13.34 7.54 2.06
C TRP A 122 -12.52 7.55 3.36
N ASP A 123 -12.08 8.71 3.81
CA ASP A 123 -11.30 8.93 5.02
C ASP A 123 -12.14 8.88 6.30
N GLN A 124 -13.48 8.91 6.20
CA GLN A 124 -14.38 8.94 7.37
C GLN A 124 -14.74 7.56 7.92
N HIS A 125 -14.42 6.48 7.21
CA HIS A 125 -14.81 5.12 7.56
C HIS A 125 -13.65 4.29 8.10
N THR A 126 -12.85 4.88 8.98
CA THR A 126 -11.73 4.21 9.64
C THR A 126 -12.14 3.55 10.94
N VAL A 127 -11.42 2.51 11.32
CA VAL A 127 -11.51 1.86 12.64
C VAL A 127 -10.14 1.91 13.31
N PRO A 128 -10.04 1.93 14.64
CA PRO A 128 -8.77 1.75 15.33
C PRO A 128 -8.13 0.41 14.95
N PHE A 129 -6.90 0.41 14.45
CA PHE A 129 -6.19 -0.81 14.08
C PHE A 129 -6.08 -1.80 15.25
N GLN A 130 -5.94 -1.27 16.46
CA GLN A 130 -5.87 -2.02 17.71
C GLN A 130 -7.16 -2.82 18.01
N GLU A 131 -8.27 -2.45 17.39
CA GLU A 131 -9.56 -3.16 17.51
C GLU A 131 -9.76 -4.21 16.42
N THR A 132 -8.76 -4.46 15.57
CA THR A 132 -8.83 -5.54 14.57
C THR A 132 -8.53 -6.90 15.21
N ALA A 133 -9.13 -7.97 14.68
CA ALA A 133 -8.82 -9.35 15.08
C ALA A 133 -7.33 -9.68 14.88
N VAL A 134 -6.72 -9.11 13.83
CA VAL A 134 -5.27 -9.25 13.57
C VAL A 134 -4.46 -8.73 14.75
N TYR A 135 -4.64 -7.47 15.15
CA TYR A 135 -3.88 -6.91 16.26
C TYR A 135 -4.14 -7.65 17.57
N ARG A 136 -5.41 -7.99 17.87
CA ARG A 136 -5.74 -8.77 19.08
C ARG A 136 -5.09 -10.15 19.09
N GLY A 137 -5.05 -10.84 17.95
CA GLY A 137 -4.40 -12.14 17.80
C GLY A 137 -2.89 -12.06 18.01
N PHE A 138 -2.24 -11.09 17.37
CA PHE A 138 -0.80 -10.84 17.55
C PHE A 138 -0.48 -10.50 19.01
N LYS A 139 -1.26 -9.61 19.62
CA LYS A 139 -1.11 -9.26 21.04
C LYS A 139 -1.28 -10.47 21.95
N ALA A 140 -2.26 -11.35 21.67
CA ALA A 140 -2.44 -12.58 22.42
C ALA A 140 -1.22 -13.51 22.30
N HIS A 141 -0.69 -13.67 21.10
CA HIS A 141 0.45 -14.53 20.86
C HIS A 141 1.72 -14.01 21.53
N PHE A 142 2.12 -12.77 21.22
CA PHE A 142 3.41 -12.24 21.65
C PHE A 142 3.45 -11.77 23.11
N GLU A 143 2.39 -11.13 23.63
CA GLU A 143 2.41 -10.65 25.03
C GLU A 143 1.91 -11.70 26.04
N ARG A 144 1.02 -12.61 25.61
CA ARG A 144 0.39 -13.60 26.52
C ARG A 144 0.79 -15.04 26.23
N SER A 145 1.69 -15.26 25.27
CA SER A 145 2.19 -16.59 24.89
C SER A 145 1.07 -17.58 24.53
N VAL A 146 0.00 -17.08 23.91
CA VAL A 146 -1.10 -17.92 23.41
C VAL A 146 -0.69 -18.53 22.08
N ASP A 147 -0.83 -19.84 21.90
CA ASP A 147 -0.54 -20.49 20.62
C ASP A 147 -1.40 -19.89 19.49
N TRP A 148 -0.80 -19.71 18.31
CA TRP A 148 -1.51 -19.13 17.16
C TRP A 148 -2.85 -19.80 16.88
N ALA A 149 -2.90 -21.14 16.95
CA ALA A 149 -4.10 -21.94 16.72
C ALA A 149 -5.26 -21.64 17.68
N GLU A 150 -4.99 -21.01 18.83
CA GLU A 150 -5.97 -20.64 19.85
C GLU A 150 -6.38 -19.17 19.77
N THR A 151 -5.79 -18.39 18.85
CA THR A 151 -6.11 -16.98 18.68
C THR A 151 -7.39 -16.76 17.86
N GLU A 152 -8.14 -15.70 18.19
CA GLU A 152 -9.30 -15.23 17.41
C GLU A 152 -8.91 -15.00 15.93
N PHE A 153 -7.73 -14.43 15.70
CA PHE A 153 -7.16 -14.24 14.37
C PHE A 153 -7.06 -15.54 13.57
N PHE A 154 -6.56 -16.61 14.18
CA PHE A 154 -6.42 -17.89 13.48
C PHE A 154 -7.77 -18.52 13.17
N ALA A 155 -8.72 -18.45 14.11
CA ALA A 155 -10.09 -18.91 13.89
C ALA A 155 -10.76 -18.18 12.72
N ASP A 156 -10.72 -16.84 12.70
CA ASP A 156 -11.28 -16.03 11.61
C ASP A 156 -10.69 -16.38 10.23
N VAL A 157 -9.40 -16.74 10.20
CA VAL A 157 -8.72 -17.12 8.96
C VAL A 157 -9.13 -18.52 8.51
N MET A 158 -9.29 -19.46 9.44
CA MET A 158 -9.77 -20.82 9.12
C MET A 158 -11.17 -20.77 8.54
N ASP A 159 -12.09 -20.03 9.16
CA ASP A 159 -13.46 -19.87 8.66
C ASP A 159 -13.49 -19.36 7.21
N ARG A 160 -12.65 -18.36 6.90
CA ARG A 160 -12.53 -17.83 5.53
C ARG A 160 -11.95 -18.83 4.54
N ILE A 161 -10.96 -19.61 4.96
CA ILE A 161 -10.37 -20.66 4.11
C ILE A 161 -11.42 -21.74 3.81
N ASP A 162 -12.19 -22.15 4.81
CA ASP A 162 -13.25 -23.15 4.68
C ASP A 162 -14.41 -22.66 3.80
N ASP A 163 -14.73 -21.36 3.86
CA ASP A 163 -15.68 -20.68 2.96
C ASP A 163 -15.15 -20.48 1.53
N GLY A 164 -13.94 -20.96 1.22
CA GLY A 164 -13.34 -20.85 -0.11
C GLY A 164 -12.79 -19.46 -0.44
N ASN A 165 -12.56 -18.61 0.57
CA ASN A 165 -11.98 -17.28 0.47
C ASN A 165 -10.52 -17.28 0.97
N PRO A 166 -9.56 -17.78 0.17
CA PRO A 166 -8.18 -17.89 0.62
C PRO A 166 -7.57 -16.52 0.90
N MET A 167 -6.85 -16.42 2.03
CA MET A 167 -6.13 -15.21 2.44
C MET A 167 -4.62 -15.40 2.33
N TRP A 168 -3.91 -14.37 1.84
CA TRP A 168 -2.45 -14.39 1.66
C TRP A 168 -1.92 -15.62 0.90
N GLY A 169 -2.70 -16.15 -0.05
CA GLY A 169 -2.37 -17.37 -0.80
C GLY A 169 -2.47 -18.67 0.02
N CYS A 170 -2.85 -18.61 1.29
CA CYS A 170 -3.08 -19.78 2.13
C CYS A 170 -4.45 -20.39 1.79
N ARG A 171 -4.43 -21.66 1.38
CA ARG A 171 -5.63 -22.45 1.01
C ARG A 171 -5.87 -23.64 1.92
N SER A 172 -5.09 -23.75 3.00
CA SER A 172 -5.18 -24.84 3.96
C SER A 172 -4.63 -24.41 5.31
N ARG A 173 -5.08 -25.09 6.36
CA ARG A 173 -4.57 -24.92 7.73
C ARG A 173 -3.05 -25.01 7.79
N ALA A 174 -2.46 -26.06 7.23
CA ALA A 174 -1.00 -26.24 7.22
C ALA A 174 -0.25 -25.13 6.47
N ALA A 175 -0.84 -24.54 5.43
CA ALA A 175 -0.23 -23.39 4.73
C ALA A 175 -0.25 -22.13 5.60
N PHE A 176 -1.31 -21.96 6.39
CA PHE A 176 -1.44 -20.84 7.32
C PHE A 176 -0.59 -21.00 8.58
N GLU A 177 -0.47 -22.22 9.14
CA GLU A 177 0.47 -22.51 10.24
C GLU A 177 1.91 -22.15 9.85
N ARG A 178 2.35 -22.55 8.65
CA ARG A 178 3.66 -22.11 8.12
C ARG A 178 3.77 -20.60 7.97
N ARG A 179 2.66 -19.88 7.73
CA ARG A 179 2.66 -18.41 7.69
C ARG A 179 2.84 -17.84 9.08
N CYS A 180 2.20 -18.41 10.10
CA CYS A 180 2.39 -18.03 11.50
C CYS A 180 3.85 -18.17 11.93
N GLU A 181 4.51 -19.28 11.59
CA GLU A 181 5.95 -19.47 11.86
C GLU A 181 6.80 -18.33 11.25
N ARG A 182 6.49 -17.91 10.02
CA ARG A 182 7.18 -16.78 9.36
C ARG A 182 6.84 -15.42 9.98
N ILE A 183 5.67 -15.28 10.60
CA ILE A 183 5.32 -14.09 11.38
C ILE A 183 6.20 -14.03 12.64
N ASP A 184 6.45 -15.16 13.30
CA ASP A 184 7.34 -15.24 14.47
C ASP A 184 8.79 -14.89 14.09
N GLU A 185 9.27 -15.40 12.95
CA GLU A 185 10.57 -15.02 12.38
C GLU A 185 10.66 -13.51 12.09
N LEU A 186 9.60 -12.91 11.54
CA LEU A 186 9.54 -11.48 11.27
C LEU A 186 9.55 -10.66 12.57
N TYR A 187 8.80 -11.10 13.58
CA TYR A 187 8.79 -10.46 14.90
C TYR A 187 10.19 -10.43 15.50
N ALA A 188 10.85 -11.59 15.58
CA ALA A 188 12.20 -11.71 16.12
C ALA A 188 13.22 -10.86 15.33
N SER A 189 13.07 -10.77 14.01
CA SER A 189 13.93 -9.94 13.15
C SER A 189 13.76 -8.45 13.44
N ILE A 190 12.52 -7.95 13.54
CA ILE A 190 12.24 -6.54 13.84
C ILE A 190 12.64 -6.20 15.29
N GLU A 191 12.46 -7.10 16.23
CA GLU A 191 12.90 -6.93 17.62
C GLU A 191 14.43 -6.78 17.70
N ALA A 192 15.17 -7.61 16.97
CA ALA A 192 16.63 -7.60 17.00
C ALA A 192 17.26 -6.43 16.23
N HIS A 193 16.67 -6.00 15.11
CA HIS A 193 17.30 -5.07 14.17
C HIS A 193 16.52 -3.77 13.94
N GLY A 194 15.35 -3.61 14.55
CA GLY A 194 14.40 -2.57 14.21
C GLY A 194 13.69 -2.80 12.86
N TYR A 195 12.77 -1.91 12.51
CA TYR A 195 12.08 -1.98 11.22
C TYR A 195 12.96 -1.41 10.09
N ARG A 196 13.09 -2.17 9.00
CA ARG A 196 13.84 -1.80 7.79
C ARG A 196 12.93 -1.82 6.57
N ILE A 197 13.15 -0.89 5.64
CA ILE A 197 12.43 -0.92 4.36
C ILE A 197 12.97 -2.04 3.47
N GLN A 198 12.13 -2.52 2.56
CA GLN A 198 12.44 -3.58 1.60
C GLN A 198 13.66 -3.25 0.73
N ALA A 199 13.85 -1.97 0.40
CA ALA A 199 15.03 -1.51 -0.34
C ALA A 199 16.33 -1.67 0.45
N GLU A 200 16.29 -1.54 1.78
CA GLU A 200 17.44 -1.74 2.65
C GLU A 200 17.73 -3.24 2.84
N LEU A 201 16.69 -4.08 2.91
CA LEU A 201 16.83 -5.54 2.98
C LEU A 201 17.42 -6.12 1.68
N ALA A 202 17.14 -5.50 0.54
CA ALA A 202 17.68 -5.93 -0.76
C ALA A 202 19.22 -5.88 -0.88
N GLY A 203 19.89 -5.12 0.00
CA GLY A 203 21.34 -4.96 0.05
C GLY A 203 22.05 -5.81 1.11
N ASP A 204 21.30 -6.45 2.01
CA ASP A 204 21.82 -7.14 3.20
C ASP A 204 21.52 -8.65 3.18
N GLU A 205 22.16 -9.42 4.06
CA GLU A 205 21.89 -10.86 4.25
C GLU A 205 20.58 -11.15 5.03
N VAL A 206 19.81 -10.12 5.40
CA VAL A 206 18.57 -10.26 6.16
C VAL A 206 17.40 -10.43 5.19
N ASP A 207 16.92 -11.67 5.06
CA ASP A 207 15.73 -12.02 4.27
C ASP A 207 14.43 -11.53 4.95
N ASP A 208 13.43 -11.13 4.15
CA ASP A 208 12.06 -10.87 4.61
C ASP A 208 11.24 -12.18 4.64
N PRO A 209 10.86 -12.70 5.83
CA PRO A 209 10.11 -13.95 5.95
C PRO A 209 8.71 -13.91 5.31
N LEU A 210 8.13 -12.73 5.12
CA LEU A 210 6.79 -12.56 4.55
C LEU A 210 6.77 -12.13 3.08
N ALA A 211 7.94 -11.98 2.43
CA ALA A 211 8.01 -11.58 1.03
C ALA A 211 7.25 -12.58 0.13
N ALA A 212 6.26 -12.06 -0.62
CA ALA A 212 5.33 -12.89 -1.37
C ALA A 212 5.98 -13.65 -2.54
N GLN A 213 7.16 -13.22 -3.00
CA GLN A 213 7.93 -13.86 -4.06
C GLN A 213 9.42 -13.57 -3.87
N ARG A 214 10.28 -14.60 -3.79
CA ARG A 214 11.74 -14.49 -3.90
C ARG A 214 12.15 -14.05 -5.32
N VAL A 215 11.81 -12.82 -5.68
CA VAL A 215 12.31 -12.17 -6.90
C VAL A 215 13.67 -11.56 -6.53
N PRO A 216 14.70 -11.62 -7.39
CA PRO A 216 16.01 -11.05 -7.09
C PRO A 216 15.91 -9.62 -6.54
N SER A 217 16.69 -9.37 -5.48
CA SER A 217 16.58 -8.25 -4.54
C SER A 217 16.48 -6.86 -5.16
N ALA A 218 17.04 -6.65 -6.35
CA ALA A 218 16.99 -5.38 -7.08
C ALA A 218 15.57 -4.94 -7.53
N ARG A 219 14.52 -5.70 -7.21
CA ARG A 219 13.13 -5.43 -7.62
C ARG A 219 12.11 -5.60 -6.49
N HIS A 220 12.53 -5.69 -5.22
CA HIS A 220 11.58 -5.60 -4.12
C HIS A 220 10.86 -4.26 -4.22
N THR A 221 9.55 -4.36 -4.43
CA THR A 221 8.71 -3.27 -4.91
C THR A 221 7.97 -2.67 -3.73
N ILE A 222 7.63 -1.39 -3.83
CA ILE A 222 6.63 -0.64 -3.03
C ILE A 222 5.37 -1.44 -2.60
N HIS A 223 5.08 -2.58 -3.22
CA HIS A 223 3.98 -3.47 -2.89
C HIS A 223 4.06 -4.13 -1.51
N ASP A 224 5.26 -4.32 -0.95
CA ASP A 224 5.46 -5.04 0.31
C ASP A 224 5.64 -4.09 1.52
N GLU A 225 5.64 -2.77 1.28
CA GLU A 225 5.70 -1.76 2.32
C GLU A 225 4.35 -1.53 3.00
N MET A 226 4.40 -1.13 4.27
CA MET A 226 3.23 -0.54 4.94
C MET A 226 2.75 0.65 4.13
N THR A 227 1.46 0.68 3.86
CA THR A 227 0.88 1.63 2.91
C THR A 227 -0.16 2.48 3.62
N VAL A 228 -0.11 3.79 3.37
CA VAL A 228 -1.02 4.77 3.95
C VAL A 228 -1.72 5.62 2.89
N LEU A 229 -2.88 6.14 3.27
CA LEU A 229 -3.55 7.25 2.62
C LEU A 229 -3.42 8.48 3.53
N ILE A 230 -3.46 9.69 2.95
CA ILE A 230 -3.53 10.92 3.74
C ILE A 230 -4.93 11.51 3.61
N GLY A 231 -5.67 11.52 4.72
CA GLY A 231 -7.06 11.98 4.79
C GLY A 231 -7.20 13.50 4.65
N ARG A 232 -8.44 14.01 4.72
CA ARG A 232 -8.75 15.42 4.40
C ARG A 232 -8.08 16.42 5.32
N ASP A 233 -7.74 16.00 6.54
CA ASP A 233 -7.18 16.85 7.58
C ASP A 233 -5.72 16.51 7.91
N GLY A 234 -5.05 15.73 7.04
CA GLY A 234 -3.64 15.36 7.13
C GLY A 234 -3.37 14.08 7.92
N GLU A 235 -4.38 13.38 8.39
CA GLU A 235 -4.19 12.14 9.12
C GLU A 235 -3.68 11.00 8.21
N TYR A 236 -2.72 10.22 8.72
CA TYR A 236 -2.26 9.00 8.06
C TYR A 236 -3.22 7.85 8.37
N ILE A 237 -3.75 7.24 7.32
CA ILE A 237 -4.71 6.14 7.39
C ILE A 237 -4.07 4.89 6.78
N PHE A 238 -3.79 3.89 7.61
CA PHE A 238 -3.18 2.65 7.15
C PHE A 238 -4.19 1.80 6.37
N VAL A 239 -3.75 1.26 5.23
CA VAL A 239 -4.55 0.41 4.34
C VAL A 239 -3.91 -0.94 4.06
N ASP A 240 -2.60 -1.07 4.28
CA ASP A 240 -1.88 -2.31 4.10
C ASP A 240 -0.66 -2.44 5.01
N GLY A 241 -0.15 -3.67 5.13
CA GLY A 241 0.97 -4.03 6.00
C GLY A 241 0.51 -4.43 7.41
N ARG A 242 -0.68 -5.04 7.54
CA ARG A 242 -1.29 -5.44 8.82
C ARG A 242 -0.32 -6.14 9.77
N ASP A 243 0.40 -7.16 9.30
CA ASP A 243 1.31 -7.95 10.14
C ASP A 243 2.47 -7.09 10.67
N ARG A 244 3.10 -6.31 9.77
CA ARG A 244 4.18 -5.38 10.12
C ARG A 244 3.71 -4.32 11.10
N LEU A 245 2.55 -3.72 10.84
CA LEU A 245 1.96 -2.70 11.70
C LEU A 245 1.63 -3.27 13.10
N ALA A 246 1.15 -4.51 13.19
CA ALA A 246 0.92 -5.15 14.48
C ALA A 246 2.23 -5.37 15.24
N ILE A 247 3.26 -5.91 14.58
CA ILE A 247 4.57 -6.17 15.21
C ILE A 247 5.22 -4.87 15.71
N VAL A 248 5.30 -3.83 14.88
CA VAL A 248 5.93 -2.56 15.26
C VAL A 248 5.21 -1.84 16.39
N LEU A 249 3.88 -2.01 16.50
CA LEU A 249 3.09 -1.49 17.62
C LEU A 249 3.31 -2.30 18.91
N LEU A 250 3.50 -3.62 18.83
CA LEU A 250 3.79 -4.45 20.00
C LEU A 250 5.21 -4.25 20.53
N LEU A 251 6.14 -3.88 19.64
CA LEU A 251 7.52 -3.55 19.98
C LEU A 251 7.72 -2.06 20.34
N ASP A 252 6.64 -1.29 20.45
CA ASP A 252 6.65 0.15 20.81
C ASP A 252 7.61 1.01 19.95
N LEU A 253 7.68 0.74 18.65
CA LEU A 253 8.50 1.56 17.74
C LEU A 253 7.89 2.97 17.63
N PRO A 254 8.70 4.05 17.73
CA PRO A 254 8.18 5.41 17.73
C PRO A 254 7.68 5.88 16.36
N SER A 255 8.21 5.31 15.27
CA SER A 255 7.83 5.67 13.90
C SER A 255 8.20 4.58 12.92
N VAL A 256 7.51 4.56 11.78
CA VAL A 256 7.75 3.60 10.69
C VAL A 256 7.77 4.26 9.33
N PRO A 257 8.58 3.76 8.39
CA PRO A 257 8.49 4.16 6.99
C PRO A 257 7.22 3.58 6.38
N VAL A 258 6.49 4.42 5.64
CA VAL A 258 5.26 4.06 4.95
C VAL A 258 5.24 4.64 3.55
N TRP A 259 4.65 3.89 2.62
CA TRP A 259 4.40 4.35 1.28
C TRP A 259 3.11 5.15 1.20
N VAL A 260 3.19 6.42 0.79
CA VAL A 260 2.02 7.28 0.62
C VAL A 260 1.34 6.96 -0.71
N LEU A 261 0.22 6.24 -0.63
CA LEU A 261 -0.48 5.78 -1.81
C LEU A 261 -1.29 6.89 -2.46
N ALA A 262 -2.19 7.53 -1.72
CA ALA A 262 -3.04 8.60 -2.23
C ALA A 262 -3.36 9.64 -1.17
N ARG A 263 -3.73 10.83 -1.62
CA ARG A 263 -4.07 11.99 -0.79
C ARG A 263 -5.50 12.42 -1.04
N HIS A 264 -6.15 12.91 0.00
CA HIS A 264 -7.44 13.55 -0.13
C HIS A 264 -7.30 14.89 -0.87
N GLU A 265 -8.26 15.23 -1.73
CA GLU A 265 -8.21 16.45 -2.55
C GLU A 265 -8.13 17.72 -1.71
N ARG A 266 -8.87 17.78 -0.60
CA ARG A 266 -8.77 18.90 0.37
C ARG A 266 -7.36 19.05 0.95
N TRP A 267 -6.70 17.95 1.28
CA TRP A 267 -5.33 17.98 1.80
C TRP A 267 -4.36 18.46 0.72
N GLN A 268 -4.46 17.91 -0.50
CA GLN A 268 -3.61 18.37 -1.60
C GLN A 268 -3.82 19.86 -1.92
N ARG A 269 -5.05 20.37 -1.84
CA ARG A 269 -5.33 21.81 -2.00
C ARG A 269 -4.61 22.67 -0.96
N LEU A 270 -4.50 22.19 0.28
CA LEU A 270 -3.71 22.85 1.33
C LEU A 270 -2.22 22.84 0.97
N ARG A 271 -1.66 21.68 0.60
CA ARG A 271 -0.26 21.56 0.15
C ARG A 271 0.04 22.52 -0.99
N ASP A 272 -0.83 22.55 -2.01
CA ASP A 272 -0.70 23.44 -3.16
C ASP A 272 -0.76 24.93 -2.76
N ALA A 273 -1.56 25.27 -1.75
CA ALA A 273 -1.62 26.64 -1.22
C ALA A 273 -0.32 27.03 -0.52
N VAL A 274 0.23 26.13 0.30
CA VAL A 274 1.51 26.32 0.98
C VAL A 274 2.66 26.42 -0.02
N ALA A 275 2.78 25.46 -0.94
CA ALA A 275 3.85 25.44 -1.95
C ALA A 275 3.82 26.65 -2.90
N SER A 276 2.63 27.25 -3.11
CA SER A 276 2.47 28.47 -3.91
C SER A 276 2.63 29.78 -3.12
N GLY A 277 2.90 29.71 -1.81
CA GLY A 277 2.99 30.88 -0.93
C GLY A 277 1.66 31.61 -0.69
N ARG A 278 0.51 30.97 -1.00
CA ARG A 278 -0.82 31.51 -0.70
C ARG A 278 -1.21 31.38 0.77
N VAL A 279 -0.59 30.43 1.46
CA VAL A 279 -0.75 30.17 2.89
C VAL A 279 0.64 29.95 3.46
N GLU A 280 1.00 30.69 4.50
CA GLU A 280 2.26 30.46 5.20
C GLU A 280 2.12 29.25 6.12
N GLN A 281 3.12 28.37 6.12
CA GLN A 281 3.09 27.15 6.95
C GLN A 281 2.99 27.46 8.45
N CYS A 282 3.53 28.61 8.90
CA CYS A 282 3.43 29.07 10.29
C CYS A 282 2.01 29.46 10.71
N ASP A 283 1.13 29.79 9.76
CA ASP A 283 -0.27 30.12 10.02
C ASP A 283 -1.16 28.88 10.20
N LEU A 284 -0.63 27.69 9.87
CA LEU A 284 -1.35 26.44 10.06
C LEU A 284 -1.52 26.10 11.55
N PRO A 285 -2.55 25.32 11.91
CA PRO A 285 -2.67 24.74 13.25
C PRO A 285 -1.37 24.02 13.66
N PRO A 286 -0.94 24.11 14.94
CA PRO A 286 0.34 23.51 15.39
C PRO A 286 0.55 22.06 14.95
N ARG A 287 -0.49 21.22 15.03
CA ARG A 287 -0.46 19.81 14.59
C ARG A 287 -0.06 19.59 13.12
N LEU A 288 -0.27 20.59 12.28
CA LEU A 288 0.01 20.52 10.84
C LEU A 288 1.32 21.18 10.47
N ARG A 289 1.88 22.05 11.30
CA ARG A 289 3.10 22.82 10.95
C ARG A 289 4.28 21.91 10.66
N ASP A 290 4.41 20.84 11.42
CA ASP A 290 5.50 19.88 11.30
C ASP A 290 5.07 18.62 10.53
N HIS A 291 3.96 18.71 9.78
CA HIS A 291 3.45 17.56 9.04
C HIS A 291 4.44 17.17 7.93
N PRO A 292 4.94 15.91 7.90
CA PRO A 292 5.96 15.48 6.93
C PRO A 292 5.57 15.75 5.48
N ASP A 293 4.30 15.54 5.15
CA ASP A 293 3.76 15.76 3.81
C ASP A 293 3.69 17.24 3.36
N LEU A 294 3.93 18.23 4.22
CA LEU A 294 4.03 19.64 3.82
C LEU A 294 5.46 20.09 3.52
N SER A 295 6.46 19.34 3.99
CA SER A 295 7.88 19.67 3.84
C SER A 295 8.53 19.15 2.55
N THR A 296 7.75 18.44 1.72
CA THR A 296 8.20 17.68 0.55
C THR A 296 7.54 18.16 -0.74
#